data_AF-A0A3M1ESR2-F1
#
_entry.id   AF-A0A3M1ESR2-F1
#
_cell.length_a   1.000
_cell.length_b   1.000
_cell.length_c   1.000
_cell.angle_alpha   90.00
_cell.angle_beta   90.00
_cell.angle_gamma   90.00
#
_symmetry.space_group_name_H-M   'P 1'
#
loop_
_entity.id
_entity.type
_entity.pdbx_description
1 polymer ?
#
loop_
_entity_poly.entity_id
_entity_poly.type
_entity_poly.pdbx_seq_one_letter_code
_entity_poly.pdbx_strand_id
1 'polypeptide(L)'
;MFIALSRTLRKKSALYCRDYTCSCSASKGGGRPIWQESPFLLRRCRWYAIIARSTKPRSNGGYVLVTRVLFVCLGNICRSPMAEAVFRHLVQQEGVADRFEIESGGTGGWHVGEPPHWGTLRELKERGIDLSGKRARQITAWDVESADYVVAMDQSNLRALQRYSGRNRLDGKVHLLLDFAGEVGVRDVPDPYYEGNFDYVYELVEAGCRGLLAYIRETEGF
;
A
#
# COMPACT_ATOMS: atom_id res chain seq x y z
N MET A 1 19.98 20.27 18.74
CA MET A 1 19.46 20.91 17.52
C MET A 1 18.23 20.13 17.07
N PHE A 2 17.04 20.56 17.49
CA PHE A 2 15.77 19.92 17.12
C PHE A 2 15.57 20.11 15.61
N ILE A 3 15.58 19.01 14.85
CA ILE A 3 15.28 19.03 13.41
C ILE A 3 13.82 19.47 13.29
N ALA A 4 13.59 20.61 12.63
CA ALA A 4 12.26 21.11 12.33
C ALA A 4 11.56 20.13 11.38
N LEU A 5 10.73 19.24 11.94
CA LEU A 5 9.88 18.34 11.17
C LEU A 5 8.92 19.17 10.31
N SER A 6 8.93 18.90 9.00
CA SER A 6 8.06 19.53 8.00
C SER A 6 6.57 19.37 8.37
N ARG A 7 5.71 20.26 7.87
CA ARG A 7 4.26 20.23 8.15
C ARG A 7 3.62 18.86 7.84
N THR A 8 4.13 18.14 6.85
CA THR A 8 3.70 16.77 6.48
C THR A 8 4.09 15.74 7.53
N LEU A 9 5.34 15.82 8.04
CA LEU A 9 5.78 15.00 9.17
C LEU A 9 4.94 15.27 10.41
N ARG A 10 4.53 16.53 10.66
CA ARG A 10 3.63 16.88 11.78
C ARG A 10 2.23 16.32 11.60
N LYS A 11 1.65 16.26 10.39
CA LYS A 11 0.34 15.63 10.19
C LYS A 11 0.39 14.11 10.36
N LYS A 12 1.40 13.43 9.77
CA LYS A 12 1.58 11.97 9.94
C LYS A 12 1.93 11.58 11.37
N SER A 13 2.74 12.39 12.08
CA SER A 13 2.99 12.19 13.52
C SER A 13 1.79 12.57 14.39
N ALA A 14 1.07 13.67 14.12
CA ALA A 14 -0.08 14.11 14.92
C ALA A 14 -1.32 13.20 14.80
N LEU A 15 -1.58 12.60 13.63
CA LEU A 15 -2.65 11.59 13.50
C LEU A 15 -2.34 10.32 14.32
N TYR A 16 -1.07 10.03 14.58
CA TYR A 16 -0.63 8.86 15.36
C TYR A 16 -0.32 9.16 16.83
N CYS A 17 -0.22 10.44 17.23
CA CYS A 17 0.18 10.90 18.57
C CYS A 17 -0.98 11.26 19.50
N ARG A 18 -2.20 10.76 19.27
CA ARG A 18 -3.34 11.16 20.11
C ARG A 18 -3.36 10.51 21.49
N ASP A 19 -2.56 9.48 21.75
CA ASP A 19 -2.41 8.90 23.09
C ASP A 19 -0.93 8.73 23.49
N TYR A 20 -0.64 9.19 24.72
CA TYR A 20 0.53 8.88 25.56
C TYR A 20 1.74 9.84 25.51
N THR A 21 1.85 10.65 26.56
CA THR A 21 3.11 11.14 27.14
C THR A 21 3.89 9.97 27.75
N CYS A 22 5.18 9.83 27.43
CA CYS A 22 6.04 8.82 28.05
C CYS A 22 7.24 9.52 28.74
N SER A 23 7.28 9.49 30.07
CA SER A 23 8.48 9.78 30.86
C SER A 23 9.26 8.48 31.05
N CYS A 24 10.48 8.41 30.53
CA CYS A 24 11.37 7.27 30.74
C CYS A 24 12.21 7.52 32.00
N SER A 25 11.99 6.77 33.08
CA SER A 25 12.95 6.65 34.18
C SER A 25 13.60 5.26 34.10
N ALA A 26 14.92 5.24 33.90
CA ALA A 26 15.72 4.02 33.97
C ALA A 26 16.14 3.79 35.42
N SER A 27 15.75 2.68 36.04
CA SER A 27 16.31 2.24 37.31
C SER A 27 17.70 1.62 37.07
N LYS A 28 18.69 2.10 37.84
CA LYS A 28 20.03 1.53 37.92
C LYS A 28 19.99 0.27 38.80
N GLY A 29 20.46 -0.87 38.31
CA GLY A 29 20.69 -2.06 39.13
C GLY A 29 20.91 -3.32 38.30
N GLY A 30 22.11 -3.89 38.37
CA GLY A 30 22.56 -5.00 37.53
C GLY A 30 21.96 -6.36 37.92
N GLY A 31 20.98 -6.80 37.15
CA GLY A 31 20.44 -8.17 37.15
C GLY A 31 20.20 -8.62 35.71
N ARG A 32 20.41 -9.91 35.41
CA ARG A 32 20.21 -10.46 34.04
C ARG A 32 18.75 -10.26 33.62
N PRO A 33 18.46 -9.71 32.43
CA PRO A 33 17.10 -9.44 32.02
C PRO A 33 16.34 -10.75 31.80
N ILE A 34 15.31 -10.96 32.61
CA ILE A 34 14.25 -11.92 32.33
C ILE A 34 13.40 -11.28 31.24
N TRP A 35 13.44 -11.82 30.02
CA TRP A 35 12.59 -11.38 28.92
C TRP A 35 11.16 -11.85 29.16
N GLN A 36 10.41 -11.10 29.98
CA GLN A 36 8.95 -11.15 29.91
C GLN A 36 8.54 -10.34 28.68
N GLU A 37 7.98 -11.02 27.67
CA GLU A 37 7.39 -10.40 26.49
C GLU A 37 6.20 -9.53 26.92
N SER A 38 6.49 -8.26 27.23
CA SER A 38 5.45 -7.27 27.50
C SER A 38 4.77 -6.87 26.19
N PRO A 39 3.44 -6.95 26.08
CA PRO A 39 2.68 -6.46 24.91
C PRO A 39 2.99 -5.00 24.54
N PHE A 40 3.50 -4.20 25.47
CA PHE A 40 3.95 -2.83 25.23
C PHE A 40 5.23 -2.73 24.38
N LEU A 41 6.19 -3.66 24.55
CA LEU A 41 7.43 -3.66 23.76
C LEU A 41 7.17 -4.03 22.29
N LEU A 42 6.27 -4.98 22.04
CA LEU A 42 5.86 -5.37 20.68
C LEU A 42 5.19 -4.20 19.92
N ARG A 43 4.39 -3.37 20.61
CA ARG A 43 3.81 -2.15 20.02
C ARG A 43 4.86 -1.09 19.69
N ARG A 44 5.87 -0.92 20.55
CA ARG A 44 6.97 0.05 20.33
C ARG A 44 7.86 -0.37 19.15
N CYS A 45 8.17 -1.65 19.01
CA CYS A 45 8.95 -2.19 17.88
C CYS A 45 8.19 -2.07 16.56
N ARG A 46 6.88 -2.38 16.54
CA ARG A 46 6.04 -2.21 15.35
C ARG A 46 5.95 -0.75 14.89
N TRP A 47 5.87 0.19 15.82
CA TRP A 47 5.83 1.63 15.50
C TRP A 47 7.15 2.15 14.91
N TYR A 48 8.30 1.78 15.50
CA TYR A 48 9.61 2.08 14.93
C TYR A 48 9.76 1.49 13.52
N ALA A 49 9.24 0.28 13.28
CA ALA A 49 9.26 -0.36 11.96
C ALA A 49 8.40 0.36 10.92
N ILE A 50 7.26 0.95 11.31
CA ILE A 50 6.40 1.74 10.40
C ILE A 50 7.10 3.05 10.03
N ILE A 51 7.62 3.79 11.02
CA ILE A 51 8.32 5.07 10.75
C ILE A 51 9.59 4.84 9.94
N ALA A 52 10.37 3.81 10.24
CA ALA A 52 11.57 3.47 9.49
C ALA A 52 11.29 3.05 8.04
N ARG A 53 10.07 2.57 7.73
CA ARG A 53 9.65 2.21 6.35
C ARG A 53 9.08 3.38 5.57
N SER A 54 8.57 4.40 6.25
CA SER A 54 8.09 5.62 5.58
C SER A 54 9.22 6.54 5.14
N THR A 55 10.49 6.18 5.31
CA THR A 55 11.63 7.00 4.87
C THR A 55 12.63 6.22 4.02
N LYS A 56 12.94 6.73 2.81
CA LYS A 56 14.04 6.22 1.97
C LYS A 56 15.22 7.19 2.00
N PRO A 57 16.47 6.72 2.16
CA PRO A 57 17.65 7.58 2.08
C PRO A 57 17.85 8.05 0.62
N ARG A 58 18.15 9.34 0.43
CA ARG A 58 18.58 9.90 -0.86
C ARG A 58 20.09 9.71 -1.02
N SER A 59 20.53 9.53 -2.27
CA SER A 59 21.95 9.51 -2.67
C SER A 59 22.74 10.73 -2.20
N ASN A 60 22.08 11.88 -2.04
CA ASN A 60 22.73 13.16 -1.72
C ASN A 60 22.69 13.51 -0.23
N GLY A 61 22.35 12.55 0.64
CA GLY A 61 22.21 12.77 2.09
C GLY A 61 20.87 13.42 2.45
N GLY A 62 19.96 12.63 3.00
CA GLY A 62 18.62 13.05 3.40
C GLY A 62 17.62 11.89 3.35
N TYR A 63 16.40 12.09 3.85
CA TYR A 63 15.33 11.08 3.81
C TYR A 63 14.12 11.65 3.07
N VAL A 64 13.57 10.88 2.12
CA VAL A 64 12.26 11.19 1.50
C VAL A 64 11.19 10.39 2.19
N LEU A 65 10.03 11.02 2.43
CA LEU A 65 8.85 10.29 2.86
C LEU A 65 8.31 9.45 1.71
N VAL A 66 8.01 8.19 2.00
CA VAL A 66 7.52 7.23 1.03
C VAL A 66 6.07 6.91 1.32
N THR A 67 5.22 7.08 0.31
CA THR A 67 3.82 6.69 0.32
C THR A 67 3.68 5.23 -0.11
N ARG A 68 3.10 4.41 0.77
CA ARG A 68 2.90 2.98 0.54
C ARG A 68 1.50 2.73 -0.02
N VAL A 69 1.43 2.20 -1.24
CA VAL A 69 0.18 1.86 -1.93
C VAL A 69 0.10 0.34 -2.09
N LEU A 70 -0.99 -0.25 -1.60
CA LEU A 70 -1.26 -1.68 -1.68
C LEU A 70 -2.50 -1.95 -2.53
N PHE A 71 -2.32 -2.58 -3.68
CA PHE A 71 -3.41 -3.02 -4.54
C PHE A 71 -3.89 -4.44 -4.17
N VAL A 72 -5.20 -4.64 -4.05
CA VAL A 72 -5.78 -5.87 -3.52
C VAL A 72 -6.86 -6.42 -4.44
N CYS A 73 -6.68 -7.68 -4.87
CA CYS A 73 -7.74 -8.45 -5.53
C CYS A 73 -7.95 -9.82 -4.86
N LEU A 74 -8.72 -10.71 -5.49
CA LEU A 74 -8.96 -12.06 -4.96
C LEU A 74 -7.69 -12.93 -5.02
N GLY A 75 -7.20 -13.23 -6.22
CA GLY A 75 -6.12 -14.22 -6.43
C GLY A 75 -4.71 -13.66 -6.61
N ASN A 76 -4.55 -12.33 -6.72
CA ASN A 76 -3.27 -11.66 -7.02
C ASN A 76 -2.54 -12.13 -8.30
N ILE A 77 -3.29 -12.57 -9.31
CA ILE A 77 -2.74 -12.97 -10.61
C ILE A 77 -3.20 -12.08 -11.78
N CYS A 78 -4.40 -11.49 -11.72
CA CYS A 78 -4.94 -10.68 -12.82
C CYS A 78 -4.93 -9.16 -12.50
N ARG A 79 -5.95 -8.70 -11.76
CA ARG A 79 -6.28 -7.28 -11.58
C ARG A 79 -5.26 -6.51 -10.73
N SER A 80 -4.94 -6.98 -9.52
CA SER A 80 -4.02 -6.23 -8.64
C SER A 80 -2.56 -6.20 -9.12
N PRO A 81 -2.00 -7.25 -9.76
CA PRO A 81 -0.70 -7.14 -10.42
C PRO A 81 -0.71 -6.16 -11.59
N MET A 82 -1.80 -6.11 -12.37
CA MET A 82 -1.97 -5.12 -13.44
C MET A 82 -1.93 -3.69 -12.88
N ALA A 83 -2.72 -3.41 -11.84
CA ALA A 83 -2.73 -2.11 -11.19
C ALA A 83 -1.37 -1.73 -10.59
N GLU A 84 -0.64 -2.69 -9.99
CA GLU A 84 0.72 -2.48 -9.49
C GLU A 84 1.67 -2.01 -10.60
N ALA A 85 1.66 -2.69 -11.75
CA ALA A 85 2.50 -2.37 -12.90
C ALA A 85 2.12 -1.02 -13.51
N VAL A 86 0.82 -0.79 -13.75
CA VAL A 86 0.31 0.45 -14.34
C VAL A 86 0.62 1.64 -13.44
N PHE A 87 0.32 1.55 -12.14
CA PHE A 87 0.61 2.64 -11.20
C PHE A 87 2.11 2.92 -11.10
N ARG A 88 2.95 1.87 -11.05
CA ARG A 88 4.42 2.00 -11.08
C ARG A 88 4.89 2.73 -12.34
N HIS A 89 4.34 2.39 -13.49
CA HIS A 89 4.67 3.03 -14.76
C HIS A 89 4.30 4.52 -14.73
N LEU A 90 3.10 4.87 -14.26
CA LEU A 90 2.65 6.25 -14.16
C LEU A 90 3.53 7.11 -13.24
N VAL A 91 3.90 6.61 -12.05
CA VAL A 91 4.78 7.37 -11.14
C VAL A 91 6.20 7.53 -11.68
N GLN A 92 6.66 6.60 -12.53
CA GLN A 92 7.94 6.73 -13.23
C GLN A 92 7.88 7.78 -14.33
N GLN A 93 6.81 7.80 -15.13
CA GLN A 93 6.59 8.82 -16.17
C GLN A 93 6.54 10.24 -15.58
N GLU A 94 5.90 10.39 -14.41
CA GLU A 94 5.80 11.66 -13.70
C GLU A 94 7.05 12.02 -12.89
N GLY A 95 8.08 11.17 -12.87
CA GLY A 95 9.34 11.45 -12.18
C GLY A 95 9.24 11.47 -10.65
N VAL A 96 8.22 10.83 -10.07
CA VAL A 96 7.95 10.81 -8.61
C VAL A 96 8.07 9.42 -7.98
N ALA A 97 8.59 8.44 -8.72
CA ALA A 97 8.70 7.05 -8.27
C ALA A 97 9.48 6.86 -6.95
N ASP A 98 10.42 7.75 -6.62
CA ASP A 98 11.20 7.71 -5.38
C ASP A 98 10.35 7.96 -4.12
N ARG A 99 9.17 8.58 -4.29
CA ARG A 99 8.19 8.87 -3.24
C ARG A 99 7.23 7.72 -2.96
N PHE A 100 7.33 6.62 -3.68
CA PHE A 100 6.37 5.53 -3.57
C PHE A 100 7.01 4.18 -3.23
N GLU A 101 6.23 3.35 -2.55
CA GLU A 101 6.42 1.91 -2.46
C GLU A 101 5.10 1.26 -2.87
N ILE A 102 5.15 0.47 -3.93
CA ILE A 102 3.96 -0.01 -4.62
C ILE A 102 3.99 -1.52 -4.60
N GLU A 103 2.97 -2.10 -3.97
CA GLU A 103 2.82 -3.54 -3.81
C GLU A 103 1.40 -3.97 -4.20
N SER A 104 1.25 -5.26 -4.51
CA SER A 104 -0.06 -5.90 -4.63
C SER A 104 -0.09 -7.25 -3.92
N GLY A 105 -1.29 -7.64 -3.51
CA GLY A 105 -1.57 -8.94 -2.90
C GLY A 105 -3.01 -9.40 -3.12
N GLY A 106 -3.28 -10.63 -2.67
CA GLY A 106 -4.55 -11.32 -2.80
C GLY A 106 -5.20 -11.53 -1.44
N THR A 107 -6.52 -11.42 -1.35
CA THR A 107 -7.26 -11.86 -0.15
C THR A 107 -7.26 -13.39 -0.06
N GLY A 108 -7.25 -14.06 -1.21
CA GLY A 108 -7.04 -15.50 -1.36
C GLY A 108 -5.58 -15.90 -1.40
N GLY A 109 -5.32 -17.17 -1.05
CA GLY A 109 -3.98 -17.78 -1.06
C GLY A 109 -3.76 -18.84 -2.15
N TRP A 110 -4.72 -19.03 -3.07
CA TRP A 110 -4.70 -20.16 -4.02
C TRP A 110 -3.52 -20.14 -5.00
N HIS A 111 -3.06 -18.95 -5.38
CA HIS A 111 -2.02 -18.77 -6.41
C HIS A 111 -0.67 -18.32 -5.82
N VAL A 112 -0.43 -18.45 -4.52
CA VAL A 112 0.80 -17.94 -3.90
C VAL A 112 2.03 -18.56 -4.56
N GLY A 113 2.95 -17.70 -5.03
CA GLY A 113 4.16 -18.10 -5.74
C GLY A 113 4.00 -18.25 -7.26
N GLU A 114 2.78 -18.16 -7.80
CA GLU A 114 2.54 -18.22 -9.25
C GLU A 114 2.85 -16.86 -9.93
N PRO A 115 3.22 -16.87 -11.22
CA PRO A 115 3.32 -15.63 -11.99
C PRO A 115 1.93 -15.01 -12.23
N PRO A 116 1.85 -13.72 -12.59
CA PRO A 116 0.62 -13.12 -13.07
C PRO A 116 0.02 -13.89 -14.25
N HIS A 117 -1.30 -13.82 -14.39
CA HIS A 117 -2.04 -14.48 -15.45
C HIS A 117 -1.53 -14.03 -16.83
N TRP A 118 -1.45 -14.97 -17.78
CA TRP A 118 -0.90 -14.73 -19.11
C TRP A 118 -1.60 -13.58 -19.85
N GLY A 119 -2.92 -13.43 -19.68
CA GLY A 119 -3.68 -12.31 -20.25
C GLY A 119 -3.22 -10.95 -19.72
N THR A 120 -2.95 -10.84 -18.41
CA THR A 120 -2.39 -9.61 -17.82
C THR A 120 -0.97 -9.34 -18.33
N LEU A 121 -0.13 -10.38 -18.41
CA LEU A 121 1.23 -10.23 -18.94
C LEU A 121 1.22 -9.78 -20.41
N ARG A 122 0.28 -10.31 -21.20
CA ARG A 122 0.11 -9.92 -22.61
C ARG A 122 -0.27 -8.45 -22.73
N GLU A 123 -1.33 -8.01 -22.04
CA GLU A 123 -1.79 -6.60 -22.14
C GLU A 123 -0.73 -5.60 -21.70
N LEU A 124 0.00 -5.91 -20.63
CA LEU A 124 1.08 -5.04 -20.14
C LEU A 124 2.27 -5.02 -21.11
N LYS A 125 2.62 -6.16 -21.70
CA LYS A 125 3.68 -6.25 -22.71
C LYS A 125 3.36 -5.44 -23.96
N GLU A 126 2.11 -5.51 -24.45
CA GLU A 126 1.65 -4.74 -25.61
C GLU A 126 1.77 -3.22 -25.38
N ARG A 127 1.76 -2.78 -24.10
CA ARG A 127 1.91 -1.38 -23.69
C ARG A 127 3.31 -1.01 -23.18
N GLY A 128 4.26 -1.94 -23.26
CA GLY A 128 5.63 -1.72 -22.82
C GLY A 128 5.80 -1.57 -21.31
N ILE A 129 4.87 -2.11 -20.51
CA ILE A 129 4.91 -2.05 -19.04
C ILE A 129 5.50 -3.35 -18.49
N ASP A 130 6.55 -3.23 -17.69
CA ASP A 130 7.21 -4.38 -17.08
C ASP A 130 6.50 -4.87 -15.80
N LEU A 131 6.23 -6.18 -15.76
CA LEU A 131 5.75 -6.91 -14.58
C LEU A 131 6.59 -8.18 -14.34
N SER A 132 7.81 -8.22 -14.89
CA SER A 132 8.74 -9.33 -14.72
C SER A 132 9.06 -9.54 -13.24
N GLY A 133 9.28 -10.80 -12.87
CA GLY A 133 9.61 -11.19 -11.49
C GLY A 133 8.46 -11.09 -10.48
N LYS A 134 7.32 -10.47 -10.81
CA LYS A 134 6.15 -10.45 -9.92
C LYS A 134 5.68 -11.88 -9.65
N ARG A 135 5.35 -12.16 -8.38
CA ARG A 135 4.68 -13.39 -7.95
C ARG A 135 3.49 -13.07 -7.08
N ALA A 136 2.45 -13.87 -7.23
CA ALA A 136 1.25 -13.78 -6.43
C ALA A 136 1.58 -14.07 -4.96
N ARG A 137 0.99 -13.28 -4.07
CA ARG A 137 1.11 -13.45 -2.62
C ARG A 137 -0.22 -13.15 -1.94
N GLN A 138 -0.45 -13.80 -0.80
CA GLN A 138 -1.58 -13.45 0.07
C GLN A 138 -1.22 -12.22 0.91
N ILE A 139 -2.19 -11.33 1.11
CA ILE A 139 -2.02 -10.20 2.03
C ILE A 139 -2.06 -10.68 3.49
N THR A 140 -1.32 -9.97 4.33
CA THR A 140 -1.34 -10.13 5.79
C THR A 140 -2.00 -8.93 6.45
N ALA A 141 -2.41 -9.06 7.71
CA ALA A 141 -2.89 -7.91 8.50
C ALA A 141 -1.83 -6.81 8.62
N TRP A 142 -0.54 -7.17 8.59
CA TRP A 142 0.57 -6.23 8.63
C TRP A 142 0.71 -5.42 7.32
N ASP A 143 0.49 -6.05 6.17
CA ASP A 143 0.49 -5.35 4.88
C ASP A 143 -0.59 -4.26 4.87
N VAL A 144 -1.79 -4.62 5.32
CA VAL A 144 -2.91 -3.68 5.42
C VAL A 144 -2.64 -2.60 6.46
N GLU A 145 -2.07 -2.94 7.63
CA GLU A 145 -1.74 -1.95 8.68
C GLU A 145 -0.66 -0.96 8.22
N SER A 146 0.36 -1.44 7.52
CA SER A 146 1.52 -0.63 7.11
C SER A 146 1.31 0.22 5.85
N ALA A 147 0.30 -0.08 5.02
CA ALA A 147 -0.02 0.73 3.85
C ALA A 147 -0.71 2.05 4.24
N ASP A 148 -0.32 3.13 3.53
CA ASP A 148 -0.97 4.44 3.61
C ASP A 148 -2.27 4.43 2.79
N TYR A 149 -2.27 3.77 1.63
CA TYR A 149 -3.43 3.60 0.76
C TYR A 149 -3.61 2.12 0.42
N VAL A 150 -4.79 1.57 0.73
CA VAL A 150 -5.19 0.21 0.37
C VAL A 150 -6.29 0.28 -0.67
N VAL A 151 -6.02 -0.25 -1.87
CA VAL A 151 -6.88 -0.06 -3.03
C VAL A 151 -7.45 -1.41 -3.47
N ALA A 152 -8.74 -1.61 -3.24
CA ALA A 152 -9.48 -2.80 -3.62
C ALA A 152 -9.97 -2.71 -5.08
N MET A 153 -9.95 -3.84 -5.79
CA MET A 153 -10.44 -3.91 -7.18
C MET A 153 -11.96 -4.02 -7.27
N ASP A 154 -12.60 -4.64 -6.27
CA ASP A 154 -14.05 -4.81 -6.21
C ASP A 154 -14.59 -4.75 -4.77
N GLN A 155 -15.91 -4.61 -4.64
CA GLN A 155 -16.63 -4.60 -3.36
C GLN A 155 -16.43 -5.85 -2.51
N SER A 156 -16.22 -7.02 -3.13
CA SER A 156 -15.95 -8.26 -2.39
C SER A 156 -14.57 -8.24 -1.74
N ASN A 157 -13.57 -7.66 -2.43
CA ASN A 157 -12.23 -7.46 -1.89
C ASN A 157 -12.26 -6.43 -0.77
N LEU A 158 -13.03 -5.35 -0.91
CA LEU A 158 -13.25 -4.37 0.15
C LEU A 158 -13.83 -5.02 1.41
N ARG A 159 -14.89 -5.83 1.27
CA ARG A 159 -15.48 -6.59 2.39
C ARG A 159 -14.49 -7.58 3.01
N ALA A 160 -13.66 -8.24 2.20
CA ALA A 160 -12.64 -9.15 2.71
C ALA A 160 -11.56 -8.41 3.52
N LEU A 161 -11.15 -7.22 3.09
CA LEU A 161 -10.17 -6.37 3.79
C LEU A 161 -10.64 -5.95 5.20
N GLN A 162 -11.95 -5.81 5.41
CA GLN A 162 -12.51 -5.54 6.74
C GLN A 162 -12.19 -6.65 7.76
N ARG A 163 -11.86 -7.88 7.32
CA ARG A 163 -11.47 -8.99 8.20
C ARG A 163 -10.01 -8.92 8.65
N TYR A 164 -9.14 -8.27 7.88
CA TYR A 164 -7.71 -8.13 8.18
C TYR A 164 -7.43 -7.04 9.22
N SER A 165 -8.45 -6.27 9.56
CA SER A 165 -8.32 -5.04 10.30
C SER A 165 -9.32 -5.06 11.43
N GLY A 166 -8.87 -4.97 12.68
CA GLY A 166 -9.79 -4.74 13.78
C GLY A 166 -10.67 -3.53 13.45
N ARG A 167 -11.99 -3.63 13.69
CA ARG A 167 -13.07 -2.74 13.21
C ARG A 167 -12.85 -1.22 13.26
N ASN A 168 -11.82 -0.72 13.95
CA ASN A 168 -11.50 0.70 14.11
C ASN A 168 -10.17 1.15 13.45
N ARG A 169 -9.52 0.33 12.60
CA ARG A 169 -8.17 0.62 12.05
C ARG A 169 -8.11 0.94 10.54
N LEU A 170 -9.25 1.01 9.87
CA LEU A 170 -9.33 1.22 8.42
C LEU A 170 -9.86 2.58 7.98
N ASP A 171 -10.33 3.40 8.92
CA ASP A 171 -11.02 4.63 8.58
C ASP A 171 -10.14 5.55 7.74
N GLY A 172 -10.58 5.80 6.50
CA GLY A 172 -9.99 6.76 5.58
C GLY A 172 -8.83 6.28 4.71
N LYS A 173 -8.40 5.01 4.78
CA LYS A 173 -7.28 4.50 3.95
C LYS A 173 -7.62 3.41 2.96
N VAL A 174 -8.81 2.82 3.04
CA VAL A 174 -9.25 1.76 2.13
C VAL A 174 -10.24 2.34 1.13
N HIS A 175 -9.95 2.13 -0.15
CA HIS A 175 -10.70 2.71 -1.27
C HIS A 175 -10.94 1.66 -2.35
N LEU A 176 -11.97 1.85 -3.18
CA LEU A 176 -12.06 1.13 -4.45
C LEU A 176 -11.23 1.87 -5.49
N LEU A 177 -10.59 1.13 -6.40
CA LEU A 177 -9.80 1.74 -7.48
C LEU A 177 -10.64 2.70 -8.32
N LEU A 178 -11.88 2.31 -8.62
CA LEU A 178 -12.76 3.10 -9.49
C LEU A 178 -13.43 4.27 -8.79
N ASP A 179 -13.31 4.40 -7.46
CA ASP A 179 -13.70 5.65 -6.78
C ASP A 179 -12.85 6.83 -7.26
N PHE A 180 -11.66 6.57 -7.81
CA PHE A 180 -10.77 7.58 -8.37
C PHE A 180 -10.91 7.78 -9.88
N ALA A 181 -11.56 6.86 -10.60
CA ALA A 181 -11.57 6.84 -12.06
C ALA A 181 -12.51 7.89 -12.70
N GLY A 182 -13.30 8.62 -11.89
CA GLY A 182 -14.32 9.54 -12.39
C GLY A 182 -15.56 8.79 -12.89
N GLU A 183 -16.26 9.36 -13.88
CA GLU A 183 -17.49 8.78 -14.44
C GLU A 183 -17.19 7.64 -15.44
N VAL A 184 -16.75 6.49 -14.93
CA VAL A 184 -16.54 5.27 -15.73
C VAL A 184 -17.79 4.38 -15.84
N GLY A 185 -18.91 4.77 -15.23
CA GLY A 185 -20.20 4.05 -15.30
C GLY A 185 -20.25 2.69 -14.57
N VAL A 186 -19.11 2.19 -14.08
CA VAL A 186 -18.98 0.96 -13.31
C VAL A 186 -18.30 1.23 -11.97
N ARG A 187 -18.65 0.44 -10.94
CA ARG A 187 -18.10 0.60 -9.58
C ARG A 187 -17.00 -0.40 -9.23
N ASP A 188 -17.00 -1.54 -9.90
CA ASP A 188 -16.08 -2.65 -9.65
C ASP A 188 -15.26 -2.94 -10.91
N VAL A 189 -13.99 -3.29 -10.74
CA VAL A 189 -13.16 -3.84 -11.81
C VAL A 189 -13.56 -5.31 -12.01
N PRO A 190 -14.17 -5.67 -13.16
CA PRO A 190 -14.64 -7.02 -13.41
C PRO A 190 -13.46 -8.01 -13.41
N ASP A 191 -13.69 -9.25 -13.00
CA ASP A 191 -12.62 -10.25 -12.94
C ASP A 191 -12.39 -10.89 -14.32
N PRO A 192 -11.28 -10.57 -15.02
CA PRO A 192 -11.05 -11.09 -16.36
C PRO A 192 -10.69 -12.58 -16.36
N TYR A 193 -10.49 -13.19 -15.18
CA TYR A 193 -10.13 -14.61 -15.08
C TYR A 193 -11.16 -15.53 -15.76
N TYR A 194 -12.44 -15.17 -15.72
CA TYR A 194 -13.52 -15.94 -16.35
C TYR A 194 -13.96 -15.37 -17.70
N GLU A 195 -13.88 -14.05 -17.87
CA GLU A 195 -14.45 -13.35 -19.03
C GLU A 195 -13.46 -13.11 -20.17
N GLY A 196 -12.14 -13.10 -19.88
CA GLY A 196 -11.11 -12.88 -20.89
C GLY A 196 -10.92 -11.43 -21.37
N ASN A 197 -11.73 -10.48 -20.88
CA ASN A 197 -11.70 -9.06 -21.28
C ASN A 197 -10.57 -8.27 -20.58
N PHE A 198 -9.31 -8.64 -20.83
CA PHE A 198 -8.14 -8.03 -20.17
C PHE A 198 -7.87 -6.59 -20.63
N ASP A 199 -8.22 -6.25 -21.86
CA ASP A 199 -8.16 -4.91 -22.45
C ASP A 199 -9.08 -3.93 -21.73
N TYR A 200 -10.35 -4.29 -21.56
CA TYR A 200 -11.33 -3.47 -20.84
C TYR A 200 -10.93 -3.28 -19.36
N VAL A 201 -10.45 -4.35 -18.72
CA VAL A 201 -9.92 -4.26 -17.36
C VAL A 201 -8.71 -3.35 -17.27
N TYR A 202 -7.84 -3.36 -18.27
CA TYR A 202 -6.71 -2.43 -18.33
C TYR A 202 -7.17 -0.98 -18.39
N GLU A 203 -8.14 -0.64 -19.24
CA GLU A 203 -8.65 0.74 -19.37
C GLU A 203 -9.20 1.27 -18.05
N LEU A 204 -10.01 0.45 -17.35
CA LEU A 204 -10.53 0.78 -16.02
C LEU A 204 -9.41 0.96 -14.99
N VAL A 205 -8.41 0.06 -15.00
CA VAL A 205 -7.27 0.11 -14.10
C VAL A 205 -6.43 1.36 -14.36
N GLU A 206 -6.16 1.70 -15.62
CA GLU A 206 -5.41 2.90 -15.97
C GLU A 206 -6.13 4.17 -15.51
N ALA A 207 -7.44 4.29 -15.80
CA ALA A 207 -8.25 5.43 -15.37
C ALA A 207 -8.21 5.59 -13.85
N GLY A 208 -8.43 4.50 -13.10
CA GLY A 208 -8.36 4.51 -11.65
C GLY A 208 -6.97 4.83 -11.10
N CYS A 209 -5.90 4.30 -11.70
CA CYS A 209 -4.53 4.58 -11.29
C CYS A 209 -4.13 6.05 -11.54
N ARG A 210 -4.57 6.65 -12.64
CA ARG A 210 -4.35 8.09 -12.92
C ARG A 210 -5.07 8.96 -11.89
N GLY A 211 -6.34 8.67 -11.62
CA GLY A 211 -7.11 9.38 -10.60
C GLY A 211 -6.51 9.24 -9.19
N LEU A 212 -6.08 8.03 -8.83
CA LEU A 212 -5.42 7.76 -7.55
C LEU A 212 -4.14 8.56 -7.41
N LEU A 213 -3.32 8.62 -8.47
CA LEU A 213 -2.08 9.41 -8.45
C LEU A 213 -2.37 10.90 -8.25
N ALA A 214 -3.37 11.45 -8.95
CA ALA A 214 -3.79 12.84 -8.77
C ALA A 214 -4.27 13.11 -7.33
N TYR A 215 -5.11 12.23 -6.78
CA TYR A 215 -5.59 12.32 -5.41
C TYR A 215 -4.45 12.30 -4.38
N ILE A 216 -3.48 11.38 -4.54
CA ILE A 216 -2.32 11.29 -3.63
C ILE A 216 -1.45 12.55 -3.73
N ARG A 217 -1.25 13.09 -4.94
CA ARG A 217 -0.47 14.33 -5.13
C ARG A 217 -1.11 15.52 -4.43
N GLU A 218 -2.43 15.66 -4.55
CA GLU A 218 -3.19 16.71 -3.86
C GLU A 218 -3.14 16.53 -2.33
N THR A 219 -3.33 15.30 -1.85
CA THR A 219 -3.40 14.98 -0.42
C THR A 219 -2.04 15.12 0.28
N GLU A 220 -0.96 14.64 -0.34
CA GLU A 220 0.40 14.64 0.22
C GLU A 220 1.18 15.93 -0.11
N GLY A 221 0.75 16.67 -1.14
CA GLY A 221 1.26 18.00 -1.50
C GLY A 221 2.58 17.97 -2.26
N PHE A 222 2.58 17.40 -3.48
CA PHE A 222 3.73 17.45 -4.38
C PHE A 222 3.43 17.45 -5.89
#